data_AF-A0A661ATN1-F1
#
_entry.id   AF-A0A661ATN1-F1
#
_cell.length_a   1.000
_cell.length_b   1.000
_cell.length_c   1.000
_cell.angle_alpha   90.00
_cell.angle_beta   90.00
_cell.angle_gamma   90.00
#
_symmetry.space_group_name_H-M   'P 1'
#
loop_
_entity.id
_entity.type
_entity.pdbx_description
1 polymer ?
#
loop_
_entity_poly.entity_id
_entity_poly.type
_entity_poly.pdbx_seq_one_letter_code
_entity_poly.pdbx_strand_id
1 'polypeptide(L)' 'GPGDVVYFVEARDATLALKHELTPSDATIVGLVEDFE' A
#
# COMPACT_ATOMS: atom_id res chain seq x y z
N GLY A 1 5.62 -8.78 -7.13
CA GLY A 1 4.97 -9.07 -8.40
C GLY A 1 3.64 -9.77 -8.17
N PRO A 2 2.97 -10.25 -9.23
CA PRO A 2 1.77 -11.07 -9.08
C PRO A 2 2.06 -12.31 -8.23
N GLY A 3 1.32 -12.48 -7.14
CA GLY A 3 1.51 -13.57 -6.17
C GLY A 3 2.28 -13.17 -4.89
N ASP A 4 2.91 -12.00 -4.86
CA ASP A 4 3.56 -11.50 -3.64
C ASP A 4 2.52 -11.06 -2.60
N VAL A 5 2.85 -11.25 -1.32
CA VAL A 5 2.07 -10.69 -0.22
C VAL A 5 2.67 -9.35 0.19
N VAL A 6 1.80 -8.40 0.51
CA VAL A 6 2.17 -6.99 0.71
C VAL A 6 1.50 -6.42 1.94
N TYR A 7 2.15 -5.43 2.55
CA TYR A 7 1.50 -4.53 3.50
C TYR A 7 0.82 -3.41 2.72
N PHE A 8 -0.43 -3.13 3.05
CA PHE A 8 -1.20 -2.04 2.45
C PHE A 8 -1.94 -1.26 3.54
N VAL A 9 -2.27 -0.01 3.21
CA VAL A 9 -3.09 0.88 4.05
C VAL A 9 -4.30 1.34 3.25
N GLU A 10 -5.39 1.66 3.93
CA GLU A 10 -6.68 1.99 3.32
C GLU A 10 -7.15 3.42 3.61
N ALA A 11 -8.22 3.83 2.92
CA ALA A 11 -8.95 5.07 3.15
C ALA A 11 -8.02 6.31 3.11
N ARG A 12 -8.05 7.16 4.15
CA ARG A 12 -7.26 8.39 4.19
C ARG A 12 -5.76 8.12 4.08
N ASP A 13 -5.29 7.05 4.72
CA ASP A 13 -3.86 6.76 4.83
C ASP A 13 -3.30 6.22 3.50
N ALA A 14 -4.15 5.64 2.65
CA ALA A 14 -3.79 5.23 1.29
C ALA A 14 -3.27 6.40 0.45
N THR A 15 -3.99 7.52 0.45
CA THR A 15 -3.57 8.70 -0.31
C THR A 15 -2.31 9.35 0.27
N LEU A 16 -2.12 9.33 1.58
CA LEU A 16 -0.95 9.89 2.26
C LEU A 16 0.34 9.11 1.95
N ALA A 17 0.23 7.82 1.69
CA ALA A 17 1.37 6.98 1.32
C ALA A 17 1.87 7.22 -0.12
N LEU A 18 1.09 7.95 -0.95
CA LEU A 18 1.43 8.23 -2.34
C LEU A 18 2.24 9.52 -2.47
N LYS A 19 3.15 9.56 -3.45
CA LYS A 19 3.93 10.76 -3.78
C LYS A 19 3.07 11.98 -4.14
N HIS A 20 1.84 11.72 -4.57
CA HIS A 20 0.87 12.73 -4.94
C HIS A 20 -0.33 12.59 -4.02
N GLU A 21 -0.41 13.43 -2.99
CA GLU A 21 -1.46 13.42 -1.96
C GLU A 21 -2.88 13.74 -2.49
N LEU A 22 -3.02 14.03 -3.78
CA LEU A 22 -4.31 14.20 -4.45
C LEU A 22 -4.66 13.03 -5.36
N THR A 23 -3.84 11.97 -5.39
CA THR A 23 -4.18 10.75 -6.10
C THR A 23 -5.35 10.06 -5.39
N PRO A 24 -6.50 9.91 -6.04
CA PRO A 24 -7.63 9.22 -5.43
C PRO A 24 -7.30 7.73 -5.36
N SER A 25 -7.07 7.24 -4.15
CA SER A 25 -6.77 5.84 -3.86
C SER A 25 -7.44 5.45 -2.54
N ASP A 26 -8.10 4.30 -2.54
CA ASP A 26 -8.74 3.70 -1.36
C ASP A 26 -7.85 2.65 -0.69
N ALA A 27 -6.81 2.16 -1.38
CA ALA A 27 -5.78 1.28 -0.85
C ALA A 27 -4.43 1.49 -1.54
N THR A 28 -3.33 1.50 -0.77
CA THR A 28 -1.96 1.67 -1.28
C THR A 28 -0.98 0.71 -0.63
N ILE A 29 -0.11 0.09 -1.45
CA ILE A 29 0.97 -0.79 -1.00
C ILE A 29 2.08 0.03 -0.36
N VAL A 30 2.48 -0.33 0.86
CA VAL A 30 3.54 0.34 1.64
C VAL A 30 4.77 -0.52 1.88
N GLY A 31 4.70 -1.83 1.58
CA GLY A 31 5.83 -2.74 1.73
C GLY A 31 5.55 -4.14 1.19
N LEU A 32 6.61 -4.93 1.05
CA LEU A 32 6.55 -6.35 0.72
C LEU A 32 6.69 -7.18 1.99
N VAL A 33 6.00 -8.32 2.06
CA VAL A 33 6.21 -9.31 3.12
C VAL A 33 7.38 -10.21 2.69
N GLU A 34 8.45 -10.24 3.48
CA GLU A 34 9.65 -11.02 3.15
C GLU A 34 9.63 -12.44 3.72
N ASP A 35 9.04 -12.65 4.91
CA ASP A 35 8.87 -13.98 5.51
C ASP A 35 7.65 -14.03 6.43
N PHE A 36 7.01 -15.20 6.49
CA PHE A 36 5.98 -15.54 7.47
C PHE A 36 6.62 -16.50 8.48
N GLU A 37 7.10 -15.99 9.62
CA GLU A 37 7.39 -16.87 10.77
C GLU A 37 6.09 -17.43 11.39
#